data_AF-A0A7W1Z004-F1
#
_entry.id   AF-A0A7W1Z004-F1
#
_cell.length_a   1.000
_cell.length_b   1.000
_cell.length_c   1.000
_cell.angle_alpha   90.00
_cell.angle_beta   90.00
_cell.angle_gamma   90.00
#
_symmetry.space_group_name_H-M   'P 1'
#
loop_
_entity.id
_entity.type
_entity.pdbx_description
1 polymer ?
#
loop_
_entity_poly.entity_id
_entity_poly.type
_entity_poly.pdbx_seq_one_letter_code
_entity_poly.pdbx_strand_id
1 'polypeptide(L)'
;MMHLFCVGLSHHTANVETRERFAGHAEVDRNLCAATGCTEALLLTTCNRVEVYAASADSVPTEQIASCLLQTGASLGEEVESFYRHEAQQCVQHLFRVASGLDSMVIGETEILGQAKTAYAAARESGAAGPYLHRLFQRAFRVAKQVRTRTGITRGAVSVGSVAVDLAEQIFGHFETRKVLLLGAGEASERTARALIKRGVRDLRVSNRSLERAEALAALVGGRPVTMESWEAHCREVDILITSTASPTPLVTREKLAPLLRDRLDRPLFIIDIAVPRDVAPDVNDMEGVFLYDIDSLQSIAEKSLAQRRQQIVAGEDIIAGHVREFGGWFTSARARRESSALELRPSES
;
A
#
# COMPACT_ATOMS: atom_id res chain seq x y z
N MET A 1 -13.12 18.40 -27.86
CA MET A 1 -11.71 17.95 -27.95
C MET A 1 -11.49 17.01 -26.78
N MET A 2 -10.79 15.86 -26.88
CA MET A 2 -10.72 14.96 -25.71
C MET A 2 -9.66 15.46 -24.70
N HIS A 3 -10.09 15.67 -23.46
CA HIS A 3 -9.29 16.12 -22.32
C HIS A 3 -9.11 14.97 -21.34
N LEU A 4 -7.87 14.72 -20.91
CA LEU A 4 -7.55 13.77 -19.84
C LEU A 4 -7.26 14.55 -18.55
N PHE A 5 -7.91 14.17 -17.46
CA PHE A 5 -7.71 14.81 -16.17
C PHE A 5 -7.81 13.82 -15.01
N CYS A 6 -7.28 14.24 -13.86
CA CYS A 6 -7.42 13.57 -12.59
C CYS A 6 -7.92 14.58 -11.55
N VAL A 7 -8.92 14.20 -10.77
CA VAL A 7 -9.44 14.97 -9.64
C VAL A 7 -9.47 14.06 -8.43
N GLY A 8 -8.93 14.51 -7.29
CA GLY A 8 -8.93 13.66 -6.12
C GLY A 8 -8.48 14.31 -4.83
N LEU A 9 -8.49 13.49 -3.78
CA LEU A 9 -8.00 13.76 -2.44
C LEU A 9 -6.86 12.79 -2.12
N SER A 10 -5.89 13.23 -1.33
CA SER A 10 -4.82 12.37 -0.85
C SER A 10 -4.46 12.69 0.60
N HIS A 11 -3.63 11.86 1.20
CA HIS A 11 -3.03 12.11 2.51
C HIS A 11 -2.20 13.41 2.61
N HIS A 12 -1.84 14.03 1.47
CA HIS A 12 -1.20 15.34 1.46
C HIS A 12 -2.20 16.49 1.60
N THR A 13 -3.44 16.31 1.15
CA THR A 13 -4.42 17.42 1.04
C THR A 13 -5.59 17.29 2.00
N ALA A 14 -5.84 16.11 2.56
CA ALA A 14 -6.97 15.85 3.43
C ALA A 14 -6.62 14.82 4.51
N ASN A 15 -7.19 14.97 5.70
CA ASN A 15 -7.11 13.96 6.77
C ASN A 15 -7.93 12.70 6.41
N VAL A 16 -7.86 11.67 7.24
CA VAL A 16 -8.56 10.40 6.96
C VAL A 16 -10.09 10.57 6.95
N GLU A 17 -10.66 11.32 7.91
CA GLU A 17 -12.10 11.55 8.03
C GLU A 17 -12.69 12.21 6.78
N THR A 18 -12.00 13.21 6.23
CA THR A 18 -12.41 13.85 4.97
C THR A 18 -12.34 12.85 3.82
N ARG A 19 -11.27 12.05 3.70
CA ARG A 19 -11.14 11.06 2.60
C ARG A 19 -12.23 9.98 2.65
N GLU A 20 -12.61 9.51 3.84
CA GLU A 20 -13.64 8.49 4.01
C GLU A 20 -15.02 8.94 3.49
N ARG A 21 -15.36 10.22 3.65
CA ARG A 21 -16.61 10.79 3.12
C ARG A 21 -16.74 10.75 1.60
N PHE A 22 -15.61 10.64 0.90
CA PHE A 22 -15.55 10.57 -0.57
C PHE A 22 -15.11 9.19 -1.08
N ALA A 23 -14.86 8.23 -0.20
CA ALA A 23 -14.52 6.86 -0.57
C ALA A 23 -15.77 6.15 -1.13
N GLY A 24 -16.07 6.41 -2.41
CA GLY A 24 -17.16 5.78 -3.15
C GLY A 24 -16.97 4.26 -3.31
N HIS A 25 -18.00 3.57 -3.79
CA HIS A 25 -17.98 2.12 -4.03
C HIS A 25 -17.84 1.78 -5.52
N ALA A 26 -17.47 0.55 -5.86
CA ALA A 26 -17.13 0.10 -7.22
C ALA A 26 -18.25 0.27 -8.28
N GLU A 27 -19.49 0.57 -7.88
CA GLU A 27 -20.61 0.86 -8.81
C GLU A 27 -20.60 2.29 -9.37
N VAL A 28 -19.67 3.12 -8.91
CA VAL A 28 -19.64 4.57 -9.19
C VAL A 28 -19.09 4.91 -10.58
N ASP A 29 -18.31 4.04 -11.25
CA ASP A 29 -17.65 4.43 -12.52
C ASP A 29 -18.63 4.74 -13.68
N ARG A 30 -19.66 3.91 -13.89
CA ARG A 30 -20.69 4.18 -14.91
C ARG A 30 -21.59 5.35 -14.53
N ASN A 31 -21.90 5.46 -13.23
CA ASN A 31 -22.71 6.55 -12.70
C ASN A 31 -21.96 7.88 -12.80
N LEU A 32 -20.63 7.87 -12.65
CA LEU A 32 -19.73 9.01 -12.89
C LEU A 32 -19.82 9.45 -14.34
N CYS A 33 -19.64 8.56 -15.33
CA CYS A 33 -19.76 8.94 -16.74
C CYS A 33 -21.12 9.58 -17.04
N ALA A 34 -22.21 8.97 -16.58
CA ALA A 34 -23.57 9.46 -16.81
C ALA A 34 -23.83 10.83 -16.13
N ALA A 35 -23.37 11.02 -14.90
CA ALA A 35 -23.60 12.24 -14.12
C ALA A 35 -22.68 13.41 -14.52
N THR A 36 -21.49 13.10 -15.06
CA THR A 36 -20.46 14.11 -15.36
C THR A 36 -20.33 14.43 -16.85
N GLY A 37 -20.92 13.60 -17.72
CA GLY A 37 -20.73 13.70 -19.17
C GLY A 37 -19.36 13.20 -19.63
N CYS A 38 -18.54 12.63 -18.74
CA CYS A 38 -17.27 12.03 -19.13
C CYS A 38 -17.49 10.86 -20.10
N THR A 39 -16.65 10.78 -21.12
CA THR A 39 -16.65 9.63 -22.06
C THR A 39 -16.11 8.38 -21.38
N GLU A 40 -15.11 8.55 -20.51
CA GLU A 40 -14.50 7.47 -19.73
C GLU A 40 -14.21 7.99 -18.32
N ALA A 41 -14.43 7.18 -17.28
CA ALA A 41 -14.12 7.52 -15.89
C ALA A 41 -13.74 6.26 -15.11
N LEU A 42 -12.78 6.39 -14.19
CA LEU A 42 -12.29 5.33 -13.33
C LEU A 42 -11.97 5.90 -11.95
N LEU A 43 -12.57 5.31 -10.91
CA LEU A 43 -12.30 5.61 -9.51
C LEU A 43 -11.19 4.72 -8.93
N LEU A 44 -10.16 5.34 -8.36
CA LEU A 44 -9.11 4.71 -7.57
C LEU A 44 -9.26 5.12 -6.10
N THR A 45 -9.68 4.18 -5.26
CA THR A 45 -9.84 4.37 -3.82
C THR A 45 -8.85 3.50 -3.05
N THR A 46 -8.14 4.11 -2.11
CA THR A 46 -7.20 3.46 -1.18
C THR A 46 -7.32 4.14 0.20
N CYS A 47 -6.61 3.64 1.21
CA CYS A 47 -6.54 4.32 2.52
C CYS A 47 -5.91 5.73 2.46
N ASN A 48 -5.11 6.02 1.42
CA ASN A 48 -4.31 7.24 1.31
C ASN A 48 -4.77 8.19 0.20
N ARG A 49 -5.72 7.78 -0.66
CA ARG A 49 -6.25 8.60 -1.76
C ARG A 49 -7.59 8.13 -2.29
N VAL A 50 -8.34 9.09 -2.80
CA VAL A 50 -9.57 8.90 -3.59
C VAL A 50 -9.40 9.74 -4.85
N GLU A 51 -9.31 9.10 -6.01
CA GLU A 51 -9.01 9.78 -7.28
C GLU A 51 -9.92 9.30 -8.41
N VAL A 52 -10.41 10.24 -9.21
CA VAL A 52 -11.09 9.95 -10.47
C VAL A 52 -10.17 10.31 -11.62
N TYR A 53 -9.87 9.32 -12.47
CA TYR A 53 -9.22 9.51 -13.76
C TYR A 53 -10.27 9.49 -14.85
N ALA A 54 -10.33 10.54 -15.68
CA ALA A 54 -11.38 10.67 -16.66
C ALA A 54 -10.88 11.21 -18.01
N ALA A 55 -11.61 10.85 -19.06
CA ALA A 55 -11.52 11.42 -20.39
C ALA A 55 -12.87 12.07 -20.77
N SER A 56 -12.86 13.36 -21.09
CA SER A 56 -14.08 14.09 -21.45
C SER A 56 -13.87 14.98 -22.68
N ALA A 57 -14.90 15.13 -23.50
CA ALA A 57 -14.89 16.08 -24.62
C ALA A 57 -15.00 17.54 -24.18
N ASP A 58 -15.62 17.74 -23.01
CA ASP A 58 -15.93 19.02 -22.39
C ASP A 58 -15.21 19.18 -21.05
N SER A 59 -15.04 20.42 -20.61
CA SER A 59 -14.47 20.71 -19.30
C SER A 59 -15.47 20.32 -18.20
N VAL A 60 -15.04 19.45 -17.29
CA VAL A 60 -15.86 19.00 -16.15
C VAL A 60 -15.33 19.65 -14.87
N PRO A 61 -16.14 20.48 -14.17
CA PRO A 61 -15.76 21.11 -12.91
C PRO A 61 -15.39 20.10 -11.81
N THR A 62 -14.49 20.49 -10.92
CA THR A 62 -14.06 19.67 -9.78
C THR A 62 -15.23 19.38 -8.84
N GLU A 63 -16.09 20.38 -8.62
CA GLU A 63 -17.29 20.33 -7.79
C GLU A 63 -18.24 19.23 -8.25
N GLN A 64 -18.38 19.05 -9.57
CA GLN A 64 -19.24 18.03 -10.16
C GLN A 64 -18.70 16.62 -9.89
N ILE A 65 -17.39 16.42 -10.01
CA ILE A 65 -16.74 15.16 -9.64
C ILE A 65 -16.87 14.90 -8.14
N ALA A 66 -16.56 15.89 -7.31
CA ALA A 66 -16.64 15.79 -5.85
C ALA A 66 -18.06 15.42 -5.39
N SER A 67 -19.09 16.01 -6.03
CA SER A 67 -20.48 15.71 -5.73
C SER A 67 -20.87 14.27 -6.04
N CYS A 68 -20.31 13.68 -7.10
CA CYS A 68 -20.56 12.28 -7.44
C CYS A 68 -19.86 11.30 -6.50
N LEU A 69 -18.76 11.71 -5.86
CA LEU A 69 -18.01 10.89 -4.91
C LEU A 69 -18.55 10.95 -3.49
N LEU A 70 -19.32 11.99 -3.17
CA LEU A 70 -19.83 12.23 -1.83
C LEU A 70 -20.81 11.12 -1.42
N GLN A 71 -20.61 10.53 -0.24
CA GLN A 71 -21.53 9.54 0.30
C GLN A 71 -22.93 10.13 0.56
N THR A 72 -23.96 9.30 0.33
CA THR A 72 -25.37 9.67 0.54
C THR A 72 -25.60 10.22 1.94
N GLY A 73 -26.09 11.46 2.03
CA GLY A 73 -26.42 12.13 3.30
C GLY A 73 -25.37 13.12 3.81
N ALA A 74 -24.22 13.25 3.15
CA ALA A 74 -23.30 14.35 3.38
C ALA A 74 -23.63 15.55 2.45
N SER A 75 -23.33 16.77 2.90
CA SER A 75 -23.36 17.98 2.08
C SER A 75 -21.94 18.33 1.60
N LEU A 76 -21.80 18.86 0.39
CA LEU A 76 -20.55 19.53 0.00
C LEU A 76 -20.43 20.83 0.80
N GLY A 77 -19.39 20.93 1.62
CA GLY A 77 -18.97 22.17 2.27
C GLY A 77 -17.63 22.67 1.70
N GLU A 78 -16.83 23.31 2.54
CA GLU A 78 -15.49 23.82 2.20
C GLU A 78 -14.49 22.70 1.81
N GLU A 79 -14.83 21.42 1.99
CA GLU A 79 -13.94 20.29 1.70
C GLU A 79 -13.60 20.15 0.21
N VAL A 80 -14.38 20.78 -0.69
CA VAL A 80 -14.06 20.85 -2.12
C VAL A 80 -12.69 21.51 -2.36
N GLU A 81 -12.29 22.47 -1.51
CA GLU A 81 -10.99 23.14 -1.63
C GLU A 81 -9.81 22.20 -1.37
N SER A 82 -10.04 21.06 -0.74
CA SER A 82 -9.02 20.03 -0.51
C SER A 82 -8.75 19.16 -1.74
N PHE A 83 -9.61 19.23 -2.76
CA PHE A 83 -9.40 18.49 -4.01
C PHE A 83 -8.32 19.13 -4.86
N TYR A 84 -7.36 18.32 -5.30
CA TYR A 84 -6.43 18.73 -6.35
C TYR A 84 -6.96 18.29 -7.72
N ARG A 85 -6.55 19.05 -8.74
CA ARG A 85 -6.83 18.75 -10.14
C ARG A 85 -5.54 18.73 -10.94
N HIS A 86 -5.36 17.65 -11.72
CA HIS A 86 -4.27 17.51 -12.67
C HIS A 86 -4.81 17.37 -14.09
N GLU A 87 -4.28 18.19 -14.99
CA GLU A 87 -4.73 18.27 -16.38
C GLU A 87 -3.69 17.71 -17.34
N ALA A 88 -4.15 17.04 -18.40
CA ALA A 88 -3.36 16.54 -19.52
C ALA A 88 -2.07 15.83 -19.06
N GLN A 89 -0.91 16.45 -19.30
CA GLN A 89 0.39 15.88 -18.97
C GLN A 89 0.58 15.66 -17.47
N GLN A 90 0.02 16.53 -16.62
CA GLN A 90 0.09 16.39 -15.17
C GLN A 90 -0.71 15.18 -14.70
N CYS A 91 -1.88 14.93 -15.28
CA CYS A 91 -2.68 13.72 -14.98
C CYS A 91 -1.89 12.45 -15.29
N VAL A 92 -1.23 12.41 -16.45
CA VAL A 92 -0.40 11.28 -16.88
C VAL A 92 0.79 11.08 -15.94
N GLN A 93 1.51 12.17 -15.61
CA GLN A 93 2.64 12.13 -14.69
C GLN A 93 2.21 11.66 -13.30
N HIS A 94 1.09 12.19 -12.79
CA HIS A 94 0.52 11.82 -11.50
C HIS A 94 0.24 10.33 -11.41
N LEU A 95 -0.51 9.77 -12.36
CA LEU A 95 -0.80 8.34 -12.38
C LEU A 95 0.48 7.50 -12.43
N PHE A 96 1.49 7.92 -13.21
CA PHE A 96 2.75 7.19 -13.31
C PHE A 96 3.52 7.21 -12.00
N ARG A 97 3.50 8.33 -11.26
CA ARG A 97 4.08 8.43 -9.91
C ARG A 97 3.33 7.56 -8.90
N VAL A 98 2.00 7.65 -8.88
CA VAL A 98 1.13 6.84 -8.01
C VAL A 98 1.34 5.35 -8.26
N ALA A 99 1.22 4.88 -9.51
CA ALA A 99 1.39 3.46 -9.84
C ALA A 99 2.81 2.93 -9.57
N SER A 100 3.82 3.82 -9.59
CA SER A 100 5.21 3.48 -9.27
C SER A 100 5.50 3.50 -7.76
N GLY A 101 4.56 3.96 -6.92
CA GLY A 101 4.73 4.13 -5.48
C GLY A 101 5.60 5.34 -5.10
N LEU A 102 5.89 6.25 -6.03
CA LEU A 102 6.67 7.47 -5.76
C LEU A 102 5.84 8.55 -5.05
N ASP A 103 4.52 8.44 -5.14
CA ASP A 103 3.54 9.27 -4.46
C ASP A 103 2.76 8.40 -3.46
N SER A 104 3.46 7.68 -2.59
CA SER A 104 2.84 6.86 -1.53
C SER A 104 3.40 7.29 -0.19
N MET A 105 2.58 7.21 0.87
CA MET A 105 3.02 7.49 2.25
C MET A 105 4.27 6.68 2.60
N VAL A 106 4.32 5.42 2.18
CA VAL A 106 5.53 4.60 2.16
C VAL A 106 6.08 4.56 0.73
N ILE A 107 7.04 5.42 0.41
CA ILE A 107 7.61 5.51 -0.95
C ILE A 107 8.13 4.14 -1.41
N GLY A 108 7.79 3.72 -2.63
CA GLY A 108 8.23 2.47 -3.24
C GLY A 108 7.43 1.22 -2.84
N GLU A 109 6.36 1.37 -2.05
CA GLU A 109 5.44 0.27 -1.77
C GLU A 109 4.82 -0.31 -3.05
N THR A 110 4.42 -1.58 -2.97
CA THR A 110 3.98 -2.34 -4.15
C THR A 110 2.47 -2.53 -4.27
N GLU A 111 1.73 -2.22 -3.21
CA GLU A 111 0.31 -2.41 -3.04
C GLU A 111 -0.54 -1.49 -3.92
N ILE A 112 -0.16 -0.20 -4.06
CA ILE A 112 -0.89 0.75 -4.91
C ILE A 112 -0.98 0.30 -6.37
N LEU A 113 0.06 -0.38 -6.89
CA LEU A 113 0.01 -0.94 -8.23
C LEU A 113 -1.03 -2.07 -8.34
N GLY A 114 -1.18 -2.88 -7.29
CA GLY A 114 -2.22 -3.90 -7.20
C GLY A 114 -3.60 -3.27 -7.20
N GLN A 115 -3.82 -2.28 -6.33
CA GLN A 115 -5.08 -1.54 -6.21
C GLN A 115 -5.45 -0.84 -7.54
N ALA A 116 -4.49 -0.17 -8.19
CA ALA A 116 -4.70 0.45 -9.50
C ALA A 116 -5.04 -0.55 -10.61
N LYS A 117 -4.47 -1.77 -10.57
CA LYS A 117 -4.84 -2.85 -11.50
C LYS A 117 -6.26 -3.36 -11.25
N THR A 118 -6.66 -3.51 -9.99
CA THR A 118 -8.01 -3.93 -9.62
C THR A 118 -9.04 -2.88 -10.05
N ALA A 119 -8.81 -1.60 -9.74
CA ALA A 119 -9.68 -0.50 -10.16
C ALA A 119 -9.83 -0.45 -11.69
N TYR A 120 -8.72 -0.57 -12.42
CA TYR A 120 -8.74 -0.63 -13.88
C TYR A 120 -9.48 -1.85 -14.43
N ALA A 121 -9.33 -3.03 -13.82
CA ALA A 121 -10.05 -4.22 -14.26
C ALA A 121 -11.56 -4.04 -14.09
N ALA A 122 -12.00 -3.52 -12.94
CA ALA A 122 -13.40 -3.23 -12.65
C ALA A 122 -13.98 -2.20 -13.64
N ALA A 123 -13.29 -1.08 -13.87
CA ALA A 123 -13.72 -0.05 -14.81
C ALA A 123 -13.79 -0.57 -16.26
N ARG A 124 -12.91 -1.51 -16.63
CA ARG A 124 -12.95 -2.15 -17.96
C ARG A 124 -14.14 -3.11 -18.09
N GLU A 125 -14.39 -3.93 -17.07
CA GLU A 125 -15.53 -4.85 -17.05
C GLU A 125 -16.88 -4.11 -17.06
N SER A 126 -16.94 -2.94 -16.41
CA SER A 126 -18.12 -2.09 -16.42
C SER A 126 -18.30 -1.27 -17.71
N GLY A 127 -17.28 -1.22 -18.58
CA GLY A 127 -17.27 -0.41 -19.80
C GLY A 127 -16.99 1.08 -19.58
N ALA A 128 -16.68 1.49 -18.34
CA ALA A 128 -16.34 2.88 -18.01
C ALA A 128 -14.92 3.28 -18.42
N ALA A 129 -14.00 2.31 -18.53
CA ALA A 129 -12.67 2.51 -19.10
C ALA A 129 -12.64 2.14 -20.59
N GLY A 130 -12.60 3.16 -21.44
CA GLY A 130 -12.48 3.01 -22.89
C GLY A 130 -11.02 3.11 -23.39
N PRO A 131 -10.81 3.37 -24.70
CA PRO A 131 -9.48 3.40 -25.30
C PRO A 131 -8.47 4.37 -24.66
N TYR A 132 -8.92 5.49 -24.11
CA TYR A 132 -8.02 6.52 -23.55
C TYR A 132 -7.47 6.07 -22.19
N LEU A 133 -8.35 5.73 -21.25
CA LEU A 133 -7.97 5.22 -19.93
C LEU A 133 -7.29 3.86 -20.03
N HIS A 134 -7.72 2.99 -20.95
CA HIS A 134 -7.02 1.73 -21.23
C HIS A 134 -5.54 1.97 -21.52
N ARG A 135 -5.24 2.86 -22.47
CA ARG A 135 -3.85 3.11 -22.86
C ARG A 135 -3.06 3.83 -21.76
N LEU A 136 -3.69 4.75 -21.03
CA LEU A 136 -3.09 5.44 -19.90
C LEU A 136 -2.66 4.44 -18.80
N PHE A 137 -3.56 3.56 -18.34
CA PHE A 137 -3.28 2.59 -17.29
C PHE A 137 -2.29 1.50 -17.73
N GLN A 138 -2.41 0.99 -18.96
CA GLN A 138 -1.42 0.04 -19.49
C GLN A 138 0.00 0.66 -19.55
N ARG A 139 0.10 1.94 -19.90
CA ARG A 139 1.36 2.67 -19.86
C ARG A 139 1.85 2.85 -18.43
N ALA A 140 0.97 3.21 -17.49
CA ALA A 140 1.30 3.34 -16.07
C ALA A 140 1.87 2.04 -15.49
N PHE A 141 1.27 0.89 -15.79
CA PHE A 141 1.77 -0.41 -15.31
C PHE A 141 3.15 -0.76 -15.90
N ARG A 142 3.41 -0.39 -17.15
CA ARG A 142 4.73 -0.57 -17.78
C ARG A 142 5.76 0.35 -17.12
N VAL A 143 5.41 1.60 -16.87
CA VAL A 143 6.28 2.58 -16.19
C VAL A 143 6.60 2.09 -14.78
N ALA A 144 5.59 1.70 -14.00
CA ALA A 144 5.77 1.14 -12.68
C ALA A 144 6.72 -0.07 -12.69
N LYS A 145 6.55 -1.01 -13.64
CA LYS A 145 7.48 -2.13 -13.81
C LYS A 145 8.91 -1.64 -14.11
N GLN A 146 9.07 -0.69 -15.03
CA GLN A 146 10.38 -0.18 -15.43
C GLN A 146 11.08 0.56 -14.30
N VAL A 147 10.38 1.43 -13.58
CA VAL A 147 10.89 2.12 -12.39
C VAL A 147 11.35 1.09 -11.36
N ARG A 148 10.55 0.07 -11.06
CA ARG A 148 10.92 -0.99 -10.10
C ARG A 148 12.12 -1.83 -10.52
N THR A 149 12.26 -2.12 -11.82
CA THR A 149 13.36 -2.95 -12.32
C THR A 149 14.66 -2.16 -12.47
N ARG A 150 14.58 -0.88 -12.85
CA ARG A 150 15.75 -0.05 -13.18
C ARG A 150 16.21 0.85 -12.05
N THR A 151 15.40 1.02 -11.00
CA THR A 151 15.76 1.76 -9.81
C THR A 151 15.76 0.84 -8.60
N GLY A 152 16.45 1.25 -7.55
CA GLY A 152 16.33 0.68 -6.22
C GLY A 152 15.13 1.20 -5.44
N ILE A 153 14.10 1.80 -6.05
CA ILE A 153 13.01 2.43 -5.28
C ILE A 153 12.25 1.45 -4.38
N THR A 154 12.18 0.19 -4.80
CA THR A 154 11.63 -0.94 -4.04
C THR A 154 12.68 -1.63 -3.16
N ARG A 155 13.97 -1.40 -3.41
CA ARG A 155 15.05 -1.84 -2.50
C ARG A 155 14.93 -0.98 -1.26
N GLY A 156 14.41 -1.58 -0.20
CA GLY A 156 14.06 -0.85 1.01
C GLY A 156 12.65 -0.25 0.98
N ALA A 157 11.71 -0.70 0.15
CA ALA A 157 10.28 -0.62 0.48
C ALA A 157 10.04 -1.59 1.65
N VAL A 158 10.60 -1.23 2.80
CA VAL A 158 10.71 -2.12 3.95
C VAL A 158 9.31 -2.20 4.53
N SER A 159 8.62 -3.32 4.31
CA SER A 159 7.48 -3.63 5.17
C SER A 159 7.99 -3.65 6.62
N VAL A 160 7.15 -3.25 7.57
CA VAL A 160 7.46 -3.33 9.00
C VAL A 160 8.08 -4.69 9.35
N GLY A 161 7.51 -5.77 8.80
CA GLY A 161 8.06 -7.12 8.90
C GLY A 161 9.50 -7.25 8.39
N SER A 162 9.83 -6.74 7.19
CA SER A 162 11.21 -6.79 6.69
C SER A 162 12.20 -5.96 7.50
N VAL A 163 11.80 -4.82 8.07
CA VAL A 163 12.66 -3.99 8.96
C VAL A 163 12.97 -4.81 10.19
N ALA A 164 11.92 -5.43 10.75
CA ALA A 164 12.03 -6.23 11.94
C ALA A 164 12.97 -7.43 11.73
N VAL A 165 12.92 -8.05 10.55
CA VAL A 165 13.88 -9.11 10.22
C VAL A 165 15.31 -8.58 10.04
N ASP A 166 15.51 -7.43 9.39
CA ASP A 166 16.85 -6.84 9.25
C ASP A 166 17.46 -6.50 10.62
N LEU A 167 16.66 -5.95 11.54
CA LEU A 167 17.08 -5.69 12.93
C LEU A 167 17.42 -6.98 13.67
N ALA A 168 16.59 -8.02 13.53
CA ALA A 168 16.88 -9.32 14.12
C ALA A 168 18.19 -9.91 13.59
N GLU A 169 18.52 -9.68 12.31
CA GLU A 169 19.75 -10.17 11.67
C GLU A 169 20.98 -9.42 12.21
N GLN A 170 20.86 -8.12 12.47
CA GLN A 170 21.91 -7.34 13.13
C GLN A 170 22.20 -7.81 14.56
N ILE A 171 21.17 -8.24 15.29
CA ILE A 171 21.30 -8.69 16.68
C ILE A 171 21.84 -10.13 16.75
N PHE A 172 21.30 -11.03 15.93
CA PHE A 172 21.57 -12.47 16.04
C PHE A 172 22.55 -13.02 15.01
N GLY A 173 22.89 -12.25 13.98
CA GLY A 173 23.64 -12.69 12.82
C GLY A 173 22.82 -13.70 12.02
N HIS A 174 23.23 -14.97 12.02
CA HIS A 174 22.54 -16.02 11.27
C HIS A 174 21.32 -16.59 12.02
N PHE A 175 20.28 -16.94 11.25
CA PHE A 175 19.00 -17.41 11.77
C PHE A 175 18.85 -18.93 11.85
N GLU A 176 19.79 -19.72 11.34
CA GLU A 176 19.63 -21.18 11.21
C GLU A 176 19.37 -21.89 12.55
N THR A 177 19.94 -21.36 13.63
CA THR A 177 19.78 -21.89 14.99
C THR A 177 18.76 -21.10 15.82
N ARG A 178 18.12 -20.08 15.23
CA ARG A 178 17.23 -19.17 15.95
C ARG A 178 15.80 -19.70 15.93
N LYS A 179 15.15 -19.56 17.07
CA LYS A 179 13.79 -20.03 17.31
C LYS A 179 12.85 -18.83 17.34
N VAL A 180 11.74 -18.91 16.61
CA VAL A 180 10.77 -17.82 16.45
C VAL A 180 9.39 -18.26 16.94
N LEU A 181 8.71 -17.41 17.70
CA LEU A 181 7.30 -17.55 18.03
C LEU A 181 6.50 -16.38 17.45
N LEU A 182 5.45 -16.70 16.70
CA LEU A 182 4.43 -15.75 16.26
C LEU A 182 3.21 -15.87 17.18
N LEU A 183 2.80 -14.76 17.79
CA LEU A 183 1.51 -14.62 18.47
C LEU A 183 0.57 -13.83 17.56
N GLY A 184 -0.39 -14.53 16.97
CA GLY A 184 -1.34 -13.99 16.01
C GLY A 184 -1.08 -14.50 14.59
N ALA A 185 -2.16 -14.77 13.87
CA ALA A 185 -2.16 -15.24 12.49
C ALA A 185 -2.79 -14.22 11.54
N GLY A 186 -2.35 -12.96 11.64
CA GLY A 186 -2.71 -11.87 10.74
C GLY A 186 -1.79 -11.78 9.53
N GLU A 187 -2.14 -10.92 8.57
CA GLU A 187 -1.35 -10.74 7.34
C GLU A 187 0.06 -10.21 7.63
N ALA A 188 0.22 -9.33 8.62
CA ALA A 188 1.51 -8.83 9.06
C ALA A 188 2.41 -9.95 9.63
N SER A 189 1.86 -10.85 10.47
CA SER A 189 2.54 -12.06 10.94
C SER A 189 2.99 -12.93 9.78
N GLU A 190 2.10 -13.20 8.81
CA GLU A 190 2.42 -14.04 7.66
C GLU A 190 3.59 -13.47 6.84
N ARG A 191 3.52 -12.18 6.49
CA ARG A 191 4.57 -11.51 5.70
C ARG A 191 5.92 -11.55 6.43
N THR A 192 5.92 -11.31 7.74
CA THR A 192 7.13 -11.35 8.56
C THR A 192 7.69 -12.77 8.67
N ALA A 193 6.82 -13.77 8.87
CA ALA A 193 7.18 -15.19 8.90
C ALA A 193 7.85 -15.63 7.60
N ARG A 194 7.26 -15.32 6.45
CA ARG A 194 7.84 -15.63 5.14
C ARG A 194 9.22 -15.00 4.95
N ALA A 195 9.39 -13.76 5.42
CA ALA A 195 10.67 -13.07 5.35
C ALA A 195 11.75 -13.73 6.23
N LEU A 196 11.38 -14.21 7.42
CA LEU A 196 12.28 -14.95 8.33
C LEU A 196 12.69 -16.31 7.76
N ILE A 197 11.73 -17.09 7.25
CA ILE A 197 12.00 -18.39 6.61
C ILE A 197 12.95 -18.21 5.41
N LYS A 198 12.72 -17.18 4.59
CA LYS A 198 13.60 -16.87 3.45
C LYS A 198 15.04 -16.53 3.87
N ARG A 199 15.23 -16.01 5.08
CA ARG A 199 16.56 -15.72 5.66
C ARG A 199 17.11 -16.88 6.51
N GLY A 200 16.46 -18.05 6.49
CA GLY A 200 17.02 -19.29 7.04
C GLY A 200 16.54 -19.68 8.43
N VAL A 201 15.50 -19.04 8.99
CA VAL A 201 14.84 -19.57 10.20
C VAL A 201 14.29 -20.97 9.92
N ARG A 202 14.55 -21.92 10.83
CA ARG A 202 14.07 -23.31 10.72
C ARG A 202 13.09 -23.73 11.82
N ASP A 203 13.16 -23.13 13.00
CA ASP A 203 12.20 -23.37 14.09
C ASP A 203 11.26 -22.16 14.22
N LEU A 204 10.13 -22.22 13.52
CA LEU A 204 9.06 -21.22 13.59
C LEU A 204 7.80 -21.84 14.20
N ARG A 205 7.28 -21.19 15.24
CA ARG A 205 6.11 -21.61 16.01
C ARG A 205 5.01 -20.58 15.83
N VAL A 206 3.76 -21.00 15.64
CA VAL A 206 2.62 -20.11 15.43
C VAL A 206 1.58 -20.37 16.51
N SER A 207 1.24 -19.36 17.29
CA SER A 207 0.12 -19.39 18.22
C SER A 207 -0.94 -18.39 17.81
N ASN A 208 -2.20 -18.77 17.98
CA ASN A 208 -3.32 -17.89 17.72
C ASN A 208 -4.52 -18.34 18.56
N ARG A 209 -5.43 -17.41 18.90
CA ARG A 209 -6.65 -17.72 19.67
C ARG A 209 -7.50 -18.80 19.00
N SER A 210 -7.57 -18.79 17.67
CA SER A 210 -8.12 -19.89 16.87
C SER A 210 -6.97 -20.81 16.46
N LEU A 211 -7.00 -22.05 16.93
CA LEU A 211 -6.01 -23.08 16.61
C LEU A 211 -5.97 -23.36 15.10
N GLU A 212 -7.14 -23.44 14.45
CA GLU A 212 -7.26 -23.64 13.00
C GLU A 212 -6.46 -22.58 12.21
N ARG A 213 -6.52 -21.31 12.63
CA ARG A 213 -5.74 -20.24 11.98
C ARG A 213 -4.24 -20.38 12.24
N ALA A 214 -3.84 -20.85 13.42
CA ALA A 214 -2.44 -21.14 13.72
C ALA A 214 -1.92 -22.29 12.85
N GLU A 215 -2.71 -23.36 12.69
CA GLU A 215 -2.40 -24.51 11.83
C GLU A 215 -2.29 -24.09 10.36
N ALA A 216 -3.24 -23.30 9.86
CA ALA A 216 -3.22 -22.81 8.49
C ALA A 216 -1.97 -21.97 8.19
N LEU A 217 -1.63 -21.03 9.07
CA LEU A 217 -0.42 -20.21 8.88
C LEU A 217 0.85 -21.04 9.04
N ALA A 218 0.92 -21.94 10.03
CA ALA A 218 2.06 -22.83 10.23
C ALA A 218 2.32 -23.70 9.00
N ALA A 219 1.28 -24.31 8.42
CA ALA A 219 1.38 -25.10 7.20
C ALA A 219 1.91 -24.28 6.01
N LEU A 220 1.47 -23.02 5.89
CA LEU A 220 1.85 -22.12 4.81
C LEU A 220 3.33 -21.70 4.83
N VAL A 221 3.92 -21.62 6.02
CA VAL A 221 5.30 -21.15 6.22
C VAL A 221 6.27 -22.26 6.65
N GLY A 222 5.80 -23.51 6.76
CA GLY A 222 6.61 -24.65 7.22
C GLY A 222 6.95 -24.60 8.72
N GLY A 223 6.11 -23.93 9.52
CA GLY A 223 6.24 -23.87 10.98
C GLY A 223 5.44 -24.94 11.71
N ARG A 224 5.35 -24.84 13.03
CA ARG A 224 4.47 -25.67 13.87
C ARG A 224 3.42 -24.86 14.62
N PRO A 225 2.16 -25.31 14.70
CA PRO A 225 1.16 -24.69 15.53
C PRO A 225 1.45 -24.95 17.01
N VAL A 226 1.17 -23.97 17.88
CA VAL A 226 1.20 -24.09 19.33
C VAL A 226 -0.08 -23.47 19.91
N THR A 227 -0.62 -24.06 20.96
CA THR A 227 -1.88 -23.57 21.53
C THR A 227 -1.69 -22.25 22.27
N MET A 228 -2.76 -21.46 22.39
CA MET A 228 -2.71 -20.17 23.08
C MET A 228 -2.48 -20.35 24.60
N GLU A 229 -2.80 -21.50 25.17
CA GLU A 229 -2.56 -21.79 26.58
C GLU A 229 -1.09 -22.12 26.86
N SER A 230 -0.32 -22.51 25.84
CA SER A 230 1.05 -23.00 25.98
C SER A 230 2.12 -22.05 25.43
N TRP A 231 1.74 -20.90 24.89
CA TRP A 231 2.70 -19.99 24.25
C TRP A 231 3.79 -19.51 25.21
N GLU A 232 3.47 -19.27 26.49
CA GLU A 232 4.42 -18.82 27.52
C GLU A 232 5.54 -19.84 27.74
N ALA A 233 5.20 -21.13 27.75
CA ALA A 233 6.18 -22.20 27.85
C ALA A 233 7.11 -22.23 26.62
N HIS A 234 6.55 -22.02 25.43
CA HIS A 234 7.33 -21.97 24.19
C HIS A 234 8.19 -20.70 24.12
N CYS A 235 7.73 -19.59 24.68
CA CYS A 235 8.43 -18.32 24.74
C CYS A 235 9.77 -18.43 25.50
N ARG A 236 9.86 -19.33 26.50
CA ARG A 236 11.13 -19.64 27.19
C ARG A 236 12.25 -20.07 26.24
N GLU A 237 11.90 -20.72 25.14
CA GLU A 237 12.88 -21.31 24.23
C GLU A 237 13.21 -20.43 23.04
N VAL A 238 12.33 -19.50 22.65
CA VAL A 238 12.48 -18.71 21.43
C VAL A 238 13.40 -17.53 21.61
N ASP A 239 14.12 -17.14 20.57
CA ASP A 239 15.00 -15.96 20.57
C ASP A 239 14.26 -14.72 20.05
N ILE A 240 13.24 -14.93 19.20
CA ILE A 240 12.43 -13.88 18.58
C ILE A 240 10.94 -14.14 18.84
N LEU A 241 10.25 -13.13 19.35
CA LEU A 241 8.80 -13.10 19.53
C LEU A 241 8.19 -12.03 18.62
N ILE A 242 7.22 -12.39 17.80
CA ILE A 242 6.47 -11.43 16.97
C ILE A 242 5.01 -11.46 17.41
N THR A 243 4.43 -10.31 17.68
CA THR A 243 3.04 -10.15 18.09
C THR A 243 2.25 -9.33 17.07
N SER A 244 1.05 -9.80 16.73
CA SER A 244 0.14 -9.16 15.77
C SER A 244 -1.28 -9.70 15.98
N THR A 245 -1.75 -9.72 17.22
CA THR A 245 -3.12 -10.13 17.55
C THR A 245 -4.09 -8.94 17.47
N ALA A 246 -5.37 -9.23 17.67
CA ALA A 246 -6.44 -8.23 17.80
C ALA A 246 -6.89 -8.09 19.27
N SER A 247 -5.99 -8.34 20.22
CA SER A 247 -6.30 -8.24 21.65
C SER A 247 -6.55 -6.77 22.04
N PRO A 248 -7.59 -6.47 22.81
CA PRO A 248 -7.82 -5.12 23.32
C PRO A 248 -6.87 -4.74 24.47
N THR A 249 -6.13 -5.71 25.02
CA THR A 249 -5.24 -5.55 26.18
C THR A 249 -3.90 -6.26 25.92
N PRO A 250 -2.77 -5.76 26.45
CA PRO A 250 -1.48 -6.41 26.29
C PRO A 250 -1.49 -7.86 26.77
N LEU A 251 -1.06 -8.77 25.91
CA LEU A 251 -0.93 -10.21 26.19
C LEU A 251 0.40 -10.55 26.85
N VAL A 252 1.44 -9.79 26.50
CA VAL A 252 2.81 -9.94 26.97
C VAL A 252 3.08 -8.80 27.96
N THR A 253 3.11 -9.13 29.25
CA THR A 253 3.36 -8.17 30.33
C THR A 253 4.63 -8.53 31.10
N ARG A 254 5.13 -7.59 31.90
CA ARG A 254 6.29 -7.78 32.75
C ARG A 254 6.13 -8.96 33.70
N GLU A 255 4.95 -9.14 34.30
CA GLU A 255 4.65 -10.23 35.24
C GLU A 255 4.78 -11.61 34.57
N LYS A 256 4.36 -11.70 33.31
CA LYS A 256 4.44 -12.93 32.52
C LYS A 256 5.84 -13.21 32.02
N LEU A 257 6.58 -12.17 31.59
CA LEU A 257 7.93 -12.33 31.05
C LEU A 257 9.00 -12.52 32.12
N ALA A 258 8.90 -11.85 33.27
CA ALA A 258 9.90 -11.92 34.34
C ALA A 258 10.30 -13.36 34.74
N PRO A 259 9.37 -14.31 34.97
CA PRO A 259 9.75 -15.68 35.27
C PRO A 259 10.42 -16.39 34.10
N LEU A 260 10.13 -16.02 32.84
CA LEU A 260 10.70 -16.65 31.65
C LEU A 260 12.14 -16.19 31.38
N LEU A 261 12.47 -14.96 31.75
CA LEU A 261 13.80 -14.38 31.56
C LEU A 261 14.84 -14.92 32.55
N ARG A 262 14.42 -15.36 33.75
CA ARG A 262 15.33 -15.92 34.76
C ARG A 262 16.13 -17.11 34.26
N ASP A 263 15.56 -17.88 33.33
CA ASP A 263 16.18 -19.08 32.75
C ASP A 263 17.03 -18.77 31.50
N ARG A 264 17.23 -17.48 31.17
CA ARG A 264 17.80 -17.01 29.90
C ARG A 264 19.10 -16.21 30.05
N LEU A 265 20.07 -16.77 30.77
CA LEU A 265 21.43 -16.23 30.87
C LEU A 265 22.03 -16.05 29.46
N ASP A 266 22.48 -14.82 29.15
CA ASP A 266 23.09 -14.42 27.86
C ASP A 266 22.27 -14.73 26.59
N ARG A 267 20.95 -14.88 26.74
CA ARG A 267 20.02 -15.18 25.63
C ARG A 267 18.94 -14.11 25.53
N PRO A 268 19.22 -12.98 24.87
CA PRO A 268 18.26 -11.90 24.75
C PRO A 268 16.99 -12.36 24.06
N LEU A 269 15.87 -11.77 24.44
CA LEU A 269 14.57 -11.94 23.78
C LEU A 269 14.29 -10.71 22.94
N PHE A 270 14.25 -10.89 21.63
CA PHE A 270 13.88 -9.84 20.68
C PHE A 270 12.39 -9.89 20.40
N ILE A 271 11.67 -8.82 20.71
CA ILE A 271 10.22 -8.72 20.59
C ILE A 271 9.86 -7.67 19.54
N ILE A 272 9.00 -8.08 18.61
CA ILE A 272 8.47 -7.23 17.55
C ILE A 272 6.95 -7.14 17.75
N ASP A 273 6.45 -5.97 18.15
CA ASP A 273 5.02 -5.73 18.32
C ASP A 273 4.43 -4.95 17.15
N ILE A 274 3.71 -5.67 16.29
CA ILE A 274 3.02 -5.13 15.10
C ILE A 274 1.50 -5.02 15.35
N ALA A 275 1.04 -5.24 16.58
CA ALA A 275 -0.38 -5.19 16.92
C ALA A 275 -0.85 -3.75 17.17
N VAL A 276 -2.09 -3.47 16.77
CA VAL A 276 -2.81 -2.23 17.10
C VAL A 276 -4.24 -2.61 17.52
N PRO A 277 -4.61 -2.49 18.82
CA PRO A 277 -3.80 -2.06 19.97
C PRO A 277 -2.58 -2.96 20.27
N ARG A 278 -1.61 -2.44 21.05
CA ARG A 278 -0.35 -3.14 21.38
C ARG A 278 -0.59 -4.44 22.15
N ASP A 279 0.12 -5.49 21.74
CA ASP A 279 0.12 -6.79 22.42
C ASP A 279 1.14 -6.85 23.56
N VAL A 280 2.14 -5.96 23.56
CA VAL A 280 3.21 -5.93 24.55
C VAL A 280 3.08 -4.67 25.40
N ALA A 281 3.14 -4.84 26.72
CA ALA A 281 3.11 -3.71 27.64
C ALA A 281 4.40 -2.87 27.48
N PRO A 282 4.32 -1.52 27.41
CA PRO A 282 5.50 -0.68 27.13
C PRO A 282 6.65 -0.82 28.12
N ASP A 283 6.35 -1.10 29.39
CA ASP A 283 7.31 -1.29 30.49
C ASP A 283 8.14 -2.59 30.37
N VAL A 284 7.78 -3.48 29.44
CA VAL A 284 8.59 -4.66 29.09
C VAL A 284 9.94 -4.26 28.51
N ASN A 285 10.03 -3.11 27.84
CA ASN A 285 11.30 -2.66 27.25
C ASN A 285 12.35 -2.25 28.30
N ASP A 286 11.93 -2.01 29.55
CA ASP A 286 12.83 -1.69 30.66
C ASP A 286 13.45 -2.95 31.31
N MET A 287 13.08 -4.14 30.84
CA MET A 287 13.59 -5.41 31.36
C MET A 287 14.95 -5.76 30.75
N GLU A 288 15.89 -6.14 31.61
CA GLU A 288 17.21 -6.59 31.16
C GLU A 288 17.10 -7.84 30.28
N GLY A 289 17.82 -7.84 29.16
CA GLY A 289 17.80 -8.93 28.18
C GLY A 289 16.59 -8.94 27.25
N VAL A 290 15.75 -7.89 27.25
CA VAL A 290 14.63 -7.72 26.31
C VAL A 290 14.90 -6.56 25.37
N PHE A 291 14.58 -6.75 24.09
CA PHE A 291 14.61 -5.71 23.07
C PHE A 291 13.24 -5.64 22.42
N LEU A 292 12.44 -4.61 22.76
CA LEU A 292 11.10 -4.43 22.20
C LEU A 292 11.12 -3.34 21.12
N TYR A 293 10.58 -3.68 19.95
CA TYR A 293 10.31 -2.74 18.87
C TYR A 293 8.83 -2.80 18.49
N ASP A 294 8.16 -1.67 18.62
CA ASP A 294 6.79 -1.50 18.14
C ASP A 294 6.72 -1.04 16.68
N ILE A 295 5.52 -1.03 16.13
CA ILE A 295 5.26 -0.62 14.74
C ILE A 295 5.80 0.78 14.43
N ASP A 296 5.67 1.73 15.36
CA ASP A 296 6.12 3.11 15.18
C ASP A 296 7.65 3.21 15.13
N SER A 297 8.34 2.49 16.02
CA SER A 297 9.80 2.39 16.03
C SER A 297 10.34 1.80 14.73
N LEU A 298 9.70 0.74 14.23
CA LEU A 298 10.08 0.10 12.97
C LEU A 298 9.82 1.01 11.77
N GLN A 299 8.74 1.79 11.77
CA GLN A 299 8.48 2.81 10.75
C GLN A 299 9.57 3.88 10.76
N SER A 300 9.94 4.42 11.93
CA SER A 300 11.02 5.42 12.04
C SER A 300 12.37 4.89 11.52
N ILE A 301 12.66 3.60 11.75
CA ILE A 301 13.88 2.95 11.23
C ILE A 301 13.79 2.77 9.71
N ALA A 302 12.63 2.38 9.18
CA ALA A 302 12.39 2.30 7.74
C ALA A 302 12.63 3.65 7.05
N GLU A 303 12.23 4.75 7.71
CA GLU A 303 12.38 6.11 7.20
C GLU A 303 13.84 6.57 7.19
N LYS A 304 14.70 6.14 8.12
CA LYS A 304 16.12 6.56 8.20
C LYS A 304 16.99 6.16 6.98
N SER A 305 16.49 5.34 6.04
CA SER A 305 17.11 5.09 4.72
C SER A 305 16.87 6.20 3.65
N LEU A 306 16.33 7.36 4.04
CA LEU A 306 15.91 8.47 3.17
C LEU A 306 16.97 8.98 2.17
N ALA A 307 18.26 9.00 2.50
CA ALA A 307 19.31 9.57 1.64
C ALA A 307 19.56 8.75 0.36
N GLN A 308 19.60 7.42 0.47
CA GLN A 308 19.66 6.54 -0.71
C GLN A 308 18.36 6.61 -1.52
N ARG A 309 17.22 6.77 -0.84
CA ARG A 309 15.91 6.83 -1.48
C ARG A 309 15.74 8.07 -2.37
N ARG A 310 16.26 9.23 -1.96
CA ARG A 310 16.22 10.45 -2.78
C ARG A 310 16.85 10.25 -4.17
N GLN A 311 17.99 9.57 -4.26
CA GLN A 311 18.62 9.25 -5.55
C GLN A 311 17.75 8.32 -6.40
N GLN A 312 17.07 7.35 -5.78
CA GLN A 312 16.17 6.44 -6.49
C GLN A 312 14.88 7.14 -6.94
N ILE A 313 14.37 8.10 -6.16
CA ILE A 313 13.23 8.94 -6.56
C ILE A 313 13.62 9.73 -7.82
N VAL A 314 14.77 10.40 -7.83
CA VAL A 314 15.25 11.14 -9.01
C VAL A 314 15.33 10.24 -10.24
N ALA A 315 15.95 9.07 -10.13
CA ALA A 315 16.02 8.11 -11.23
C ALA A 315 14.63 7.61 -11.69
N GLY A 316 13.69 7.47 -10.76
CA GLY A 316 12.29 7.13 -11.06
C GLY A 316 11.57 8.25 -11.80
N GLU A 317 11.74 9.50 -11.37
CA GLU A 317 11.18 10.69 -12.03
C GLU A 317 11.72 10.85 -13.46
N ASP A 318 13.01 10.59 -13.69
CA ASP A 318 13.59 10.65 -15.04
C ASP A 318 12.95 9.64 -16.00
N ILE A 319 12.70 8.41 -15.52
CA ILE A 319 11.96 7.39 -16.28
C ILE A 319 10.54 7.89 -16.57
N ILE A 320 9.84 8.39 -15.55
CA ILE A 320 8.46 8.90 -15.71
C ILE A 320 8.42 10.02 -16.74
N ALA A 321 9.31 11.01 -16.65
CA ALA A 321 9.37 12.16 -17.55
C ALA A 321 9.54 11.73 -19.02
N GLY A 322 10.39 10.74 -19.29
CA GLY A 322 10.52 10.14 -20.63
C GLY A 322 9.20 9.56 -21.13
N HIS A 323 8.55 8.76 -20.29
CA HIS A 323 7.29 8.11 -20.66
C HIS A 323 6.11 9.07 -20.82
N VAL A 324 6.08 10.15 -20.03
CA VAL A 324 5.09 11.23 -20.12
C VAL A 324 5.21 11.95 -21.46
N ARG A 325 6.42 12.31 -21.90
CA ARG A 325 6.66 12.93 -23.21
C ARG A 325 6.19 12.04 -24.36
N GLU A 326 6.53 10.75 -24.32
CA GLU A 326 6.09 9.78 -25.32
C GLU A 326 4.56 9.61 -25.35
N PHE A 327 3.91 9.61 -24.18
CA PHE A 327 2.45 9.52 -24.10
C PHE A 327 1.77 10.78 -24.65
N GLY A 328 2.29 11.97 -24.31
CA GLY A 328 1.78 13.24 -24.82
C GLY A 328 1.84 13.32 -26.34
N GLY A 329 2.98 12.93 -26.94
CA GLY A 329 3.12 12.89 -28.40
C GLY A 329 2.13 11.94 -29.09
N TRP A 330 1.85 10.79 -28.48
CA TRP A 330 0.79 9.90 -28.95
C TRP A 330 -0.60 10.54 -28.82
N PHE A 331 -0.93 11.12 -27.67
CA PHE A 331 -2.26 11.68 -27.41
C PHE A 331 -2.60 12.79 -28.41
N THR A 332 -1.65 13.68 -28.70
CA THR A 332 -1.79 14.71 -29.73
C THR A 332 -1.95 14.12 -31.14
N SER A 333 -1.18 13.07 -31.48
CA SER A 333 -1.28 12.40 -32.79
C SER A 333 -2.60 11.63 -32.97
N ALA A 334 -3.12 11.03 -31.90
CA ALA A 334 -4.41 10.34 -31.90
C ALA A 334 -5.57 11.35 -32.03
N ARG A 335 -5.42 12.53 -31.42
CA ARG A 335 -6.33 13.66 -31.58
C ARG A 335 -6.43 14.10 -33.05
N ALA A 336 -5.29 14.36 -33.69
CA ALA A 336 -5.22 14.80 -35.09
C ALA A 336 -5.86 13.79 -36.06
N ARG A 337 -5.62 12.49 -35.89
CA ARG A 337 -6.22 11.45 -36.76
C ARG A 337 -7.74 11.36 -36.65
N ARG A 338 -8.30 11.54 -35.45
CA ARG A 338 -9.77 11.53 -35.26
C ARG A 338 -10.43 12.80 -35.80
N GLU A 339 -9.76 13.95 -35.70
CA GLU A 339 -10.23 15.20 -36.32
C GLU A 339 -10.27 15.11 -37.85
N SER A 340 -9.22 14.55 -38.48
CA SER A 340 -9.21 14.34 -39.95
C SER A 340 -10.30 13.36 -40.41
N SER A 341 -10.48 12.24 -39.69
CA SER A 341 -11.53 11.25 -40.04
C SER A 341 -12.95 11.79 -39.83
N ALA A 342 -13.18 12.68 -38.85
CA ALA A 342 -14.48 13.33 -38.65
C ALA A 342 -14.79 14.40 -39.72
N LEU A 343 -13.76 14.99 -40.34
CA LEU A 343 -13.91 15.96 -41.43
C LEU A 343 -14.23 15.28 -42.77
N GLU A 344 -13.69 14.08 -43.01
CA GLU A 344 -13.97 13.26 -44.21
C GLU A 344 -15.37 12.65 -44.24
N LEU A 345 -16.07 12.59 -43.09
CA LEU A 345 -17.42 12.04 -42.95
C LEU A 345 -18.53 13.09 -43.02
N ARG A 346 -18.23 14.37 -43.26
CA ARG A 346 -19.27 15.38 -43.53
C ARG A 346 -19.70 15.27 -44.99
N PRO A 347 -20.96 14.93 -45.30
CA PRO A 347 -21.44 14.97 -46.67
C PRO A 347 -21.29 16.40 -47.18
N SER A 348 -20.81 16.56 -48.42
CA SER A 348 -20.91 17.83 -49.13
C SER A 348 -22.39 18.18 -49.29
N GLU A 349 -22.91 19.07 -48.44
CA GLU A 349 -24.18 19.73 -48.72
C GLU A 349 -23.95 20.65 -49.93
N SER A 350 -24.44 20.20 -51.08
CA SER A 350 -24.58 20.96 -52.32
C SER A 350 -26.04 21.04 -52.70
#